data_AF-E6QVX4-F1
#
_entry.id   AF-E6QVX4-F1
#
_cell.length_a   1.000
_cell.length_b   1.000
_cell.length_c   1.000
_cell.angle_alpha   90.00
_cell.angle_beta   90.00
_cell.angle_gamma   90.00
#
_symmetry.space_group_name_H-M   'P 1'
#
loop_
_entity.id
_entity.type
_entity.pdbx_description
1 polymer ?
#
loop_
_entity_poly.entity_id
_entity_poly.type
_entity_poly.pdbx_seq_one_letter_code
_entity_poly.pdbx_strand_id
1 'polypeptide(L)'
;MQKTIRHWNSTHYLGETSGDADAEFEISVQDQLDSNGQLYVDIAPKGGDIDDLMALCVEINHIPETETPVQCLHVHFDSDNLAFSLFKSGKDKFLLRPETGVRLKKILVGGEIVYTIEGEEV
;
A
#
# COMPACT_ATOMS: atom_id res chain seq x y z
N MET A 1 12.93 13.97 3.10
CA MET A 1 13.73 13.45 4.25
C MET A 1 13.27 12.03 4.51
N GLN A 2 14.17 11.04 4.53
CA GLN A 2 13.80 9.65 4.84
C GLN A 2 13.76 9.46 6.35
N LYS A 3 12.63 9.01 6.89
CA LYS A 3 12.45 8.70 8.30
C LYS A 3 12.05 7.23 8.43
N THR A 4 12.96 6.40 8.91
CA THR A 4 12.62 5.04 9.34
C THR A 4 11.97 5.10 10.71
N ILE A 5 10.70 4.69 10.79
CA ILE A 5 9.96 4.53 12.04
C ILE A 5 10.13 3.08 12.48
N ARG A 6 11.12 2.85 13.34
CA ARG A 6 11.30 1.57 14.01
C ARG A 6 10.31 1.48 15.16
N HIS A 7 9.52 0.41 15.16
CA HIS A 7 8.42 0.13 16.09
C HIS A 7 7.23 1.08 15.99
N TRP A 8 6.04 0.49 16.09
CA TRP A 8 4.78 1.16 16.35
C TRP A 8 4.82 1.71 17.79
N ASN A 9 5.67 2.70 18.08
CA ASN A 9 5.83 3.28 19.42
C ASN A 9 4.59 4.07 19.89
N SER A 10 3.42 3.77 19.33
CA SER A 10 2.13 4.17 19.85
C SER A 10 1.87 3.36 21.11
N THR A 11 2.04 4.00 22.26
CA THR A 11 1.62 3.47 23.57
C THR A 11 0.11 3.18 23.67
N HIS A 12 -0.65 3.44 22.61
CA HIS A 12 -2.11 3.33 22.55
C HIS A 12 -2.62 2.31 21.53
N TYR A 13 -1.78 1.80 20.64
CA TYR A 13 -2.17 0.79 19.66
C TYR A 13 -1.62 -0.57 20.13
N LEU A 14 -2.51 -1.42 20.67
CA LEU A 14 -2.16 -2.76 21.19
C LEU A 14 -2.40 -3.88 20.17
N GLY A 15 -2.59 -3.52 18.90
CA GLY A 15 -3.07 -4.44 17.85
C GLY A 15 -4.52 -4.90 18.06
N GLU A 16 -5.09 -5.58 17.07
CA GLU A 16 -6.40 -6.28 17.21
C GLU A 16 -6.24 -7.64 17.91
N THR A 17 -5.02 -8.18 17.94
CA THR A 17 -4.66 -9.45 18.58
C THR A 17 -3.42 -9.23 19.41
N SER A 18 -3.50 -9.44 20.73
CA SER A 18 -2.45 -9.17 21.71
C SER A 18 -1.24 -10.13 21.63
N GLY A 19 -0.67 -10.34 20.44
CA GLY A 19 0.55 -11.10 20.19
C GLY A 19 1.67 -10.18 19.68
N ASP A 20 2.92 -10.52 20.00
CA ASP A 20 4.18 -9.78 19.75
C ASP A 20 4.51 -9.48 18.25
N ALA A 21 3.57 -8.96 17.46
CA ALA A 21 3.82 -8.47 16.10
C ALA A 21 4.82 -7.30 16.06
N ASP A 22 5.08 -6.66 17.21
CA ASP A 22 5.96 -5.51 17.38
C ASP A 22 7.45 -5.81 17.13
N ALA A 23 7.90 -7.07 17.21
CA ALA A 23 9.33 -7.38 17.16
C ALA A 23 9.89 -7.58 15.75
N GLU A 24 9.05 -7.84 14.74
CA GLU A 24 9.50 -8.45 13.49
C GLU A 24 9.44 -7.54 12.26
N PHE A 25 8.82 -6.35 12.32
CA PHE A 25 8.66 -5.46 11.16
C PHE A 25 9.19 -4.03 11.42
N GLU A 26 9.54 -3.32 10.33
CA GLU A 26 9.90 -1.89 10.30
C GLU A 26 9.01 -1.14 9.32
N ILE A 27 8.71 0.13 9.64
CA ILE A 27 8.01 1.05 8.73
C ILE A 27 8.99 2.14 8.28
N SER A 28 9.10 2.36 6.99
CA SER A 28 9.86 3.47 6.40
C SER A 28 8.91 4.51 5.83
N VAL A 29 9.14 5.79 6.10
CA VAL A 29 8.39 6.88 5.47
C VAL A 29 9.37 7.79 4.74
N GLN A 30 9.18 7.96 3.44
CA GLN A 30 10.01 8.79 2.59
C GLN A 30 9.20 9.96 2.05
N ASP A 31 9.38 11.13 2.66
CA ASP A 31 8.76 12.37 2.19
C ASP A 31 9.56 12.95 1.02
N GLN A 32 8.92 12.97 -0.15
CA GLN A 32 9.41 13.50 -1.42
C GLN A 32 8.47 14.58 -1.99
N LEU A 33 7.63 15.19 -1.17
CA LEU A 33 6.62 16.16 -1.62
C LEU A 33 7.23 17.33 -2.42
N ASP A 34 8.38 17.82 -1.98
CA ASP A 34 9.08 18.94 -2.63
C ASP A 34 9.75 18.54 -3.96
N SER A 35 10.12 17.26 -4.13
CA SER A 35 10.84 16.80 -5.32
C SER A 35 9.91 16.32 -6.43
N ASN A 36 8.87 15.57 -6.09
CA ASN A 36 7.96 14.95 -7.07
C ASN A 36 6.51 14.90 -6.59
N GLY A 37 6.18 15.49 -5.44
CA GLY A 37 4.81 15.50 -4.92
C GLY A 37 4.36 14.16 -4.34
N GLN A 38 5.28 13.25 -4.05
CA GLN A 38 4.99 11.88 -3.60
C GLN A 38 5.41 11.65 -2.14
N LEU A 39 4.68 10.75 -1.48
CA LEU A 39 5.03 10.21 -0.17
C LEU A 39 5.06 8.69 -0.27
N TYR A 40 6.17 8.08 0.12
CA TYR A 40 6.32 6.63 0.14
C TYR A 40 6.26 6.09 1.57
N VAL A 41 5.55 4.98 1.74
CA VAL A 41 5.48 4.23 3.00
C VAL A 41 5.73 2.75 2.71
N ASP A 42 6.77 2.20 3.32
CA ASP A 42 7.17 0.81 3.15
C ASP A 42 7.04 0.08 4.48
N ILE A 43 6.51 -1.14 4.48
CA ILE A 43 6.44 -2.03 5.65
C ILE A 43 7.14 -3.33 5.28
N ALA A 44 8.17 -3.70 6.03
CA ALA A 44 8.98 -4.89 5.75
C ALA A 44 9.42 -5.61 7.03
N PRO A 45 9.70 -6.93 7.00
CA PRO A 45 10.35 -7.62 8.09
C PRO A 45 11.71 -7.01 8.43
N LYS A 46 12.11 -7.07 9.71
CA LYS A 46 13.41 -6.61 10.17
C LYS A 46 14.53 -7.43 9.56
N GLY A 47 15.43 -6.77 8.84
CA GLY A 47 16.50 -7.45 8.10
C GLY A 47 15.99 -8.36 6.99
N GLY A 48 14.72 -8.21 6.59
CA GLY A 48 14.07 -8.95 5.52
C GLY A 48 14.54 -8.52 4.14
N ASP A 49 14.17 -9.34 3.15
CA ASP A 49 14.43 -9.10 1.73
C ASP A 49 13.51 -7.99 1.20
N ILE A 50 13.96 -7.26 0.18
CA ILE A 50 13.14 -6.26 -0.51
C ILE A 50 11.95 -6.90 -1.23
N ASP A 51 12.05 -8.20 -1.52
CA ASP A 51 10.98 -8.98 -2.15
C ASP A 51 9.83 -9.32 -1.17
N ASP A 52 10.01 -9.10 0.14
CA ASP A 52 9.00 -9.36 1.18
C ASP A 52 8.61 -8.05 1.88
N LEU A 53 8.34 -7.00 1.10
CA LEU A 53 7.85 -5.71 1.61
C LEU A 53 6.49 -5.36 1.01
N MET A 54 5.69 -4.60 1.75
CA MET A 54 4.53 -3.91 1.22
C MET A 54 4.86 -2.43 1.06
N ALA A 55 4.82 -1.92 -0.16
CA ALA A 55 5.06 -0.51 -0.46
C ALA A 55 3.78 0.22 -0.89
N LEU A 56 3.69 1.47 -0.44
CA LEU A 56 2.61 2.40 -0.73
C LEU A 56 3.21 3.71 -1.24
N CYS A 57 2.71 4.23 -2.35
CA CYS A 57 2.95 5.60 -2.79
C CYS A 57 1.66 6.42 -2.75
N VAL A 58 1.71 7.60 -2.15
CA VAL A 58 0.60 8.55 -2.06
C VAL A 58 0.92 9.79 -2.87
N GLU A 59 0.00 10.20 -3.75
CA GLU A 59 0.18 11.40 -4.57
C GLU A 59 -1.15 12.02 -5.03
N ILE A 60 -1.05 13.20 -5.66
CA ILE A 60 -2.12 13.74 -6.49
C ILE A 60 -1.83 13.31 -7.94
N ASN A 61 -2.70 12.49 -8.51
CA ASN A 61 -2.59 12.01 -9.88
C ASN A 61 -3.90 12.28 -10.64
N HIS A 62 -4.02 11.80 -11.87
CA HIS A 62 -5.19 11.98 -12.71
C HIS A 62 -5.79 10.62 -13.03
N ILE A 63 -7.12 10.51 -13.02
CA ILE A 63 -7.77 9.35 -13.62
C ILE A 63 -7.46 9.42 -15.13
N PRO A 64 -6.93 8.34 -15.74
CA PRO A 64 -6.72 8.30 -17.18
C PRO A 64 -7.97 8.77 -17.91
N GLU A 65 -7.80 9.54 -18.99
CA GLU A 65 -8.87 10.10 -19.84
C GLU A 65 -9.62 11.33 -19.28
N THR A 66 -9.53 11.64 -17.99
CA THR A 66 -10.32 12.75 -17.40
C THR A 66 -9.54 14.04 -17.13
N GLU A 67 -8.20 13.98 -17.17
CA GLU A 67 -7.28 15.06 -16.79
C GLU A 67 -7.60 15.76 -15.46
N THR A 68 -8.45 15.17 -14.61
CA THR A 68 -8.90 15.76 -13.36
C THR A 68 -7.97 15.30 -12.24
N PRO A 69 -7.31 16.22 -11.50
CA PRO A 69 -6.48 15.86 -10.36
C PRO A 69 -7.32 15.21 -9.27
N VAL A 70 -6.86 14.08 -8.75
CA VAL A 70 -7.52 13.27 -7.72
C VAL A 70 -6.48 12.71 -6.75
N GLN A 71 -6.93 12.39 -5.53
CA GLN A 71 -6.11 11.64 -4.58
C GLN A 71 -5.87 10.23 -5.12
N CYS A 72 -4.61 9.82 -5.15
CA CYS A 72 -4.20 8.52 -5.67
C CYS A 72 -3.31 7.79 -4.67
N LEU A 73 -3.51 6.47 -4.60
CA LEU A 73 -2.67 5.54 -3.86
C LEU A 73 -2.21 4.45 -4.81
N HIS A 74 -0.93 4.14 -4.81
CA HIS A 74 -0.35 3.00 -5.52
C HIS A 74 0.12 1.98 -4.47
N VAL A 75 -0.35 0.74 -4.59
CA VAL A 75 0.03 -0.36 -3.68
C VAL A 75 0.83 -1.36 -4.48
N HIS A 76 1.99 -1.73 -3.95
CA HIS A 76 2.93 -2.65 -4.58
C HIS A 76 3.01 -3.97 -3.81
N PHE A 77 3.31 -5.05 -4.51
CA PHE A 77 3.61 -6.35 -3.91
C PHE A 77 5.00 -6.40 -3.27
N ASP A 78 5.93 -5.58 -3.75
CA ASP A 78 7.33 -5.43 -3.30
C ASP A 78 7.87 -4.04 -3.68
N SER A 79 9.19 -3.84 -3.76
CA SER A 79 9.80 -2.56 -4.14
C SER A 79 9.46 -2.07 -5.55
N ASP A 80 9.18 -2.97 -6.48
CA ASP A 80 9.18 -2.68 -7.91
C ASP A 80 7.86 -3.07 -8.60
N ASN A 81 7.12 -4.04 -8.07
CA ASN A 81 5.94 -4.61 -8.70
C ASN A 81 4.66 -3.95 -8.19
N LEU A 82 4.10 -3.04 -8.99
CA LEU A 82 2.81 -2.41 -8.72
C LEU A 82 1.69 -3.46 -8.75
N ALA A 83 0.89 -3.55 -7.69
CA ALA A 83 -0.28 -4.42 -7.65
C ALA A 83 -1.50 -3.70 -8.24
N PHE A 84 -1.79 -2.49 -7.73
CA PHE A 84 -2.92 -1.69 -8.20
C PHE A 84 -2.78 -0.21 -7.82
N SER A 85 -3.58 0.61 -8.50
CA SER A 85 -3.79 2.03 -8.17
C SER A 85 -5.23 2.27 -7.72
N LEU A 86 -5.42 3.04 -6.65
CA LEU A 86 -6.71 3.53 -6.18
C LEU A 86 -6.83 5.02 -6.45
N PHE A 87 -7.95 5.43 -7.05
CA PHE A 87 -8.26 6.82 -7.33
C PHE A 87 -9.55 7.22 -6.61
N LYS A 88 -9.55 8.36 -5.92
CA LYS A 88 -10.80 8.93 -5.37
C LYS A 88 -11.71 9.36 -6.53
N SER A 89 -12.97 8.94 -6.52
CA SER A 89 -13.94 9.31 -7.57
C SER A 89 -15.29 9.68 -6.95
N GLY A 90 -15.43 10.93 -6.52
CA GLY A 90 -16.62 11.42 -5.82
C GLY A 90 -16.58 11.19 -4.31
N LYS A 91 -17.70 11.38 -3.61
CA LYS A 91 -17.73 11.37 -2.13
C LYS A 91 -17.50 9.98 -1.52
N ASP A 92 -18.22 8.98 -2.01
CA ASP A 92 -18.28 7.64 -1.38
C ASP A 92 -17.83 6.51 -2.34
N LYS A 93 -16.92 6.83 -3.27
CA LYS A 93 -16.42 5.88 -4.27
C LYS A 93 -14.91 6.02 -4.52
N PHE A 94 -14.29 4.88 -4.78
CA PHE A 94 -12.94 4.75 -5.32
C PHE A 94 -12.99 3.95 -6.62
N LEU A 95 -12.04 4.22 -7.52
CA LEU A 95 -11.75 3.38 -8.68
C LEU A 95 -10.49 2.59 -8.37
N LEU A 96 -10.56 1.28 -8.44
CA LEU A 96 -9.40 0.39 -8.34
C LEU A 96 -9.00 -0.03 -9.75
N ARG A 97 -7.74 0.23 -10.11
CA ARG A 97 -7.13 -0.18 -11.36
C ARG A 97 -5.97 -1.15 -11.06
N PRO A 98 -6.15 -2.45 -11.28
CA PRO A 98 -5.05 -3.41 -11.18
C PRO A 98 -3.96 -3.07 -12.19
N GLU A 99 -2.71 -3.40 -11.87
CA GLU A 99 -1.63 -3.36 -12.85
C GLU A 99 -1.83 -4.43 -13.93
N THR A 100 -1.17 -4.26 -15.07
CA THR A 100 -1.17 -5.24 -16.15
C THR A 100 -0.71 -6.60 -15.62
N GLY A 101 -1.50 -7.65 -15.88
CA GLY A 101 -1.20 -9.00 -15.37
C GLY A 101 -1.63 -9.24 -13.91
N VAL A 102 -2.20 -8.25 -13.23
CA VAL A 102 -2.76 -8.41 -11.88
C VAL A 102 -4.26 -8.66 -11.94
N ARG A 103 -4.73 -9.66 -11.19
CA ARG A 103 -6.13 -10.12 -11.21
C ARG A 103 -6.79 -9.90 -9.85
N LEU A 104 -8.06 -9.49 -9.88
CA LEU A 104 -8.93 -9.49 -8.69
C LEU A 104 -9.79 -10.74 -8.68
N LYS A 105 -9.80 -11.44 -7.55
CA LYS A 105 -10.64 -12.63 -7.37
C LYS A 105 -11.42 -12.54 -6.06
N LYS A 106 -12.73 -12.71 -6.17
CA LYS A 106 -13.62 -12.77 -5.01
C LYS A 106 -13.47 -14.12 -4.31
N ILE A 107 -13.25 -14.08 -3.00
CA ILE A 107 -13.20 -15.25 -2.12
C ILE A 107 -14.02 -15.01 -0.85
N LEU A 108 -14.15 -16.05 -0.02
CA LEU A 108 -14.73 -15.97 1.32
C LEU A 108 -13.65 -16.31 2.36
N VAL A 109 -13.45 -15.42 3.33
CA VAL A 109 -12.54 -15.63 4.47
C VAL A 109 -13.31 -15.36 5.74
N GLY A 110 -13.42 -16.35 6.63
CA GLY A 110 -14.17 -16.20 7.89
C GLY A 110 -15.67 -15.91 7.70
N GLY A 111 -16.25 -16.22 6.53
CA GLY A 111 -17.65 -15.89 6.19
C GLY A 111 -17.84 -14.52 5.54
N GLU A 112 -16.80 -13.70 5.49
CA GLU A 112 -16.82 -12.37 4.87
C GLU A 112 -16.34 -12.43 3.42
N ILE A 113 -16.87 -11.54 2.57
CA ILE A 113 -16.43 -11.38 1.19
C ILE A 113 -15.10 -10.62 1.18
N VAL A 114 -14.09 -11.23 0.58
CA VAL A 114 -12.76 -10.64 0.36
C VAL A 114 -12.42 -10.68 -1.12
N TYR A 115 -11.57 -9.76 -1.59
CA TYR A 115 -11.01 -9.79 -2.93
C TYR A 115 -9.50 -9.98 -2.81
N THR A 116 -8.96 -11.07 -3.36
CA THR A 116 -7.52 -11.24 -3.54
C THR A 116 -7.06 -10.43 -4.74
N ILE A 117 -5.83 -9.96 -4.66
CA ILE A 117 -5.13 -9.25 -5.73
C ILE A 117 -3.86 -10.06 -5.98
N GLU A 118 -3.75 -10.66 -7.15
CA GLU A 118 -2.74 -11.68 -7.46
C GLU A 118 -2.06 -11.31 -8.78
N GLY A 119 -0.72 -11.27 -8.81
CA GLY A 119 0.03 -11.20 -10.06
C GLY A 119 -0.06 -12.51 -10.84
N GLU A 120 0.10 -12.45 -12.16
CA GLU A 120 0.33 -13.65 -12.97
C GLU A 120 1.72 -14.22 -12.63
N GLU A 121 1.76 -15.47 -12.14
CA GLU A 121 3.01 -16.23 -12.09
C GLU A 121 3.56 -16.34 -13.52
N VAL A 122 4.79 -15.86 -13.74
CA VAL A 122 5.54 -16.06 -14.99
C VAL A 122 6.14 -17.46 -15.00
#